data_AF-A0A3D5YHH6-F1
#
_entry.id   AF-A0A3D5YHH6-F1
#
_cell.length_a   1.000
_cell.length_b   1.000
_cell.length_c   1.000
_cell.angle_alpha   90.00
_cell.angle_beta   90.00
_cell.angle_gamma   90.00
#
_symmetry.space_group_name_H-M   'P 1'
#
loop_
_entity.id
_entity.type
_entity.pdbx_description
1 polymer ?
#
loop_
_entity_poly.entity_id
_entity_poly.type
_entity_poly.pdbx_seq_one_letter_code
_entity_poly.pdbx_strand_id
1 'polypeptide(L)'
;MDPYKDSLEEIYNKYRAFFLRPKIYFIHNGKRVIIEELQRNEASYNEEKHTPLLNIQHATPRTVKTLKVKPEGKKPMDRDSFKNGYLK
;
A
#
# COMPACT_ATOMS: atom_id res chain seq x y z
N MET A 1 -9.43 -1.83 -4.20
CA MET A 1 -8.34 -1.14 -4.93
C MET A 1 -7.36 -2.18 -5.40
N ASP A 2 -6.67 -1.93 -6.51
CA ASP A 2 -5.58 -2.77 -6.99
C ASP A 2 -4.25 -2.03 -6.81
N PRO A 3 -3.36 -2.47 -5.90
CA PRO A 3 -2.12 -1.75 -5.63
C PRO A 3 -1.12 -1.80 -6.80
N TYR A 4 -1.34 -2.66 -7.80
CA TYR A 4 -0.50 -2.79 -9.00
C TYR A 4 -1.01 -1.97 -10.18
N LYS A 5 -2.19 -1.34 -10.07
CA LYS A 5 -2.83 -0.62 -11.17
C LYS A 5 -3.34 0.76 -10.77
N ASP A 6 -4.02 0.87 -9.62
CA ASP A 6 -4.52 2.15 -9.12
C ASP A 6 -3.33 3.07 -8.85
N SER A 7 -3.44 4.33 -9.26
CA SER A 7 -2.39 5.31 -9.06
C SER A 7 -2.20 5.64 -7.57
N LEU A 8 -1.00 6.08 -7.20
CA LEU A 8 -0.71 6.55 -5.85
C LEU A 8 -1.68 7.65 -5.41
N GLU A 9 -2.01 8.60 -6.30
CA GLU A 9 -2.98 9.65 -6.00
C GLU A 9 -4.34 9.09 -5.57
N GLU A 10 -4.89 8.14 -6.32
CA GLU A 10 -6.16 7.49 -5.98
C GLU A 10 -6.07 6.72 -4.67
N ILE A 11 -4.98 6.00 -4.45
CA ILE A 11 -4.77 5.20 -3.24
C ILE A 11 -4.62 6.11 -2.02
N TYR A 12 -3.84 7.19 -2.10
CA TYR A 12 -3.71 8.17 -1.03
C TYR A 12 -5.03 8.87 -0.73
N ASN A 13 -5.81 9.23 -1.75
CA ASN A 13 -7.12 9.84 -1.56
C ASN A 13 -8.08 8.87 -0.85
N LYS A 14 -8.14 7.60 -1.27
CA LYS A 14 -8.92 6.55 -0.60
C LYS A 14 -8.42 6.34 0.84
N TYR A 15 -7.11 6.29 1.06
CA TYR A 15 -6.50 6.10 2.37
C TYR A 15 -6.90 7.22 3.34
N ARG A 16 -6.80 8.48 2.89
CA ARG A 16 -7.19 9.65 3.68
C ARG A 16 -8.69 9.66 4.01
N ALA A 17 -9.54 9.30 3.04
CA ALA A 17 -10.99 9.24 3.24
C ALA A 17 -11.41 8.18 4.27
N PHE A 18 -10.66 7.07 4.37
CA PHE A 18 -11.01 5.92 5.22
C PHE A 18 -9.99 5.64 6.34
N PHE A 19 -9.18 6.64 6.72
CA PHE A 19 -8.04 6.49 7.63
C PHE A 19 -8.41 5.82 8.96
N LEU A 20 -9.54 6.23 9.57
CA LEU A 20 -10.01 5.66 10.84
C LEU A 20 -10.85 4.40 10.63
N ARG A 21 -11.88 4.46 9.78
CA ARG A 21 -12.74 3.31 9.40
C ARG A 21 -13.35 3.54 8.01
N PRO A 22 -13.58 2.48 7.21
CA PRO A 22 -13.30 1.06 7.47
C PRO A 22 -11.84 0.63 7.17
N LYS A 23 -10.94 1.57 6.87
CA LYS A 23 -9.62 1.35 6.24
C LYS A 23 -9.71 0.76 4.83
N ILE A 24 -8.70 1.06 4.02
CA ILE A 24 -8.58 0.52 2.68
C ILE A 24 -7.84 -0.82 2.70
N TYR A 25 -8.13 -1.66 1.72
CA TYR A 25 -7.54 -2.98 1.59
C TYR A 25 -7.47 -3.40 0.13
N PHE A 26 -6.62 -4.39 -0.13
CA PHE A 26 -6.55 -5.11 -1.40
C PHE A 26 -6.64 -6.61 -1.14
N ILE A 27 -6.86 -7.38 -2.20
CA ILE A 27 -6.89 -8.84 -2.14
C ILE A 27 -5.56 -9.36 -2.66
N HIS A 28 -4.93 -10.26 -1.91
CA HIS A 28 -3.71 -10.98 -2.30
C HIS A 28 -3.90 -12.46 -2.00
N ASN A 29 -3.73 -13.33 -3.01
CA ASN A 29 -3.96 -14.77 -2.91
C ASN A 29 -5.30 -15.13 -2.23
N GLY A 30 -6.38 -14.44 -2.63
CA GLY A 30 -7.73 -14.65 -2.09
C GLY A 30 -7.95 -14.12 -0.67
N LYS A 31 -6.95 -13.50 -0.04
CA LYS A 31 -7.04 -12.97 1.33
C LYS A 31 -7.01 -11.46 1.37
N ARG A 32 -7.72 -10.88 2.33
CA ARG A 32 -7.73 -9.43 2.55
C ARG A 32 -6.43 -8.96 3.19
N VAL A 33 -5.84 -7.90 2.63
CA VAL A 33 -4.67 -7.21 3.18
C VAL A 33 -5.03 -5.75 3.39
N ILE A 34 -5.09 -5.33 4.65
CA ILE A 34 -5.44 -3.96 5.05
C ILE A 34 -4.19 -3.08 4.98
N ILE A 35 -4.32 -1.86 4.47
CA ILE A 35 -3.28 -0.82 4.64
C ILE A 35 -3.53 -0.12 5.97
N GLU A 36 -2.62 -0.34 6.91
CA GLU A 36 -2.65 0.23 8.26
C GLU A 36 -2.01 1.61 8.30
N GLU A 37 -0.85 1.74 7.64
CA GLU A 37 -0.10 2.98 7.57
C GLU A 37 0.38 3.22 6.15
N LEU A 38 0.12 4.41 5.62
CA LEU A 38 0.62 4.85 4.32
C LEU A 38 1.04 6.31 4.40
N GLN A 39 2.35 6.55 4.37
CA GLN A 39 2.94 7.90 4.39
C GLN A 39 3.63 8.19 3.06
N ARG A 40 3.58 9.45 2.61
CA ARG A 40 4.30 9.92 1.42
C ARG A 40 5.42 10.89 1.76
N ASN A 41 6.39 10.95 0.87
CA ASN A 41 7.37 12.01 0.78
C ASN A 41 6.90 13.04 -0.26
N GLU A 42 6.56 14.24 0.22
CA GLU A 42 6.02 15.33 -0.63
C GLU A 42 7.02 15.76 -1.72
N ALA A 43 8.33 15.65 -1.47
CA ALA A 43 9.37 16.10 -2.40
C ALA A 43 9.32 15.35 -3.75
N SER A 44 9.00 14.06 -3.73
CA SER A 44 8.91 13.22 -4.94
C SER A 44 7.48 12.87 -5.34
N TYR A 45 6.47 13.36 -4.60
CA TYR A 45 5.07 12.98 -4.84
C TYR A 45 4.59 13.42 -6.23
N ASN A 46 4.88 14.65 -6.64
CA ASN A 46 4.41 15.17 -7.92
C ASN A 46 5.00 14.41 -9.13
N GLU A 47 6.19 13.83 -9.00
CA GLU A 47 6.83 13.02 -10.04
C GLU A 47 6.18 11.63 -10.17
N GLU A 48 5.76 11.05 -9.05
CA GLU A 48 5.38 9.63 -8.97
C GLU A 48 3.88 9.40 -8.72
N LYS A 49 3.07 10.45 -8.51
CA LYS A 49 1.64 10.32 -8.12
C LYS A 49 0.77 9.49 -9.08
N HIS A 50 1.15 9.41 -10.35
CA HIS A 50 0.45 8.62 -11.38
C HIS A 50 0.94 7.18 -11.50
N THR A 51 1.98 6.79 -10.74
CA THR A 51 2.48 5.42 -10.71
C THR A 51 1.68 4.56 -9.72
N PRO A 52 1.65 3.23 -9.90
CA PRO A 52 1.02 2.33 -8.93
C PRO A 52 1.74 2.28 -7.58
N LEU A 53 1.04 1.84 -6.53
CA LEU A 53 1.65 1.63 -5.20
C LEU A 53 2.72 0.53 -5.21
N LEU A 54 2.54 -0.51 -6.01
CA LEU A 54 3.45 -1.63 -6.16
C LEU A 54 3.76 -1.88 -7.64
N ASN A 55 5.04 -2.02 -7.97
CA ASN A 55 5.45 -2.47 -9.31
C ASN A 55 5.43 -4.01 -9.43
N ILE A 56 5.84 -4.53 -10.59
CA ILE A 56 5.89 -5.98 -10.85
C ILE A 56 6.92 -6.75 -10.01
N GLN A 57 7.94 -6.08 -9.47
CA GLN A 57 8.85 -6.63 -8.45
C GLN A 57 8.32 -6.44 -7.01
N HIS A 58 7.07 -5.98 -6.92
CA HIS A 58 6.39 -5.61 -5.69
C HIS A 58 7.10 -4.49 -4.90
N ALA A 59 7.99 -3.71 -5.49
CA ALA A 59 8.60 -2.56 -4.84
C ALA A 59 7.65 -1.37 -4.82
N THR A 60 7.76 -0.53 -3.79
CA THR A 60 7.05 0.75 -3.70
C THR A 60 7.85 1.87 -4.38
N PRO A 61 7.20 2.89 -4.97
CA PRO A 61 7.87 4.10 -5.45
C PRO A 61 8.59 4.86 -4.32
N ARG A 62 9.54 5.73 -4.68
CA ARG A 62 10.36 6.49 -3.72
C ARG A 62 9.53 7.45 -2.87
N THR A 63 8.41 7.93 -3.41
CA THR A 63 7.49 8.77 -2.65
C THR A 63 6.81 8.02 -1.51
N VAL A 64 6.73 6.69 -1.53
CA VAL A 64 6.15 5.93 -0.41
C VAL A 64 7.16 5.84 0.73
N LYS A 65 6.99 6.69 1.74
CA LYS A 65 7.89 6.75 2.91
C LYS A 65 7.68 5.57 3.86
N THR A 66 6.41 5.24 4.11
CA THR A 66 6.03 4.16 5.03
C THR A 66 4.84 3.43 4.45
N LEU A 67 4.91 2.10 4.44
CA LEU A 67 3.79 1.22 4.14
C LEU A 67 3.75 0.09 5.17
N LYS A 68 2.71 0.09 6.01
CA LYS A 68 2.38 -1.03 6.90
C LYS A 68 1.10 -1.70 6.43
N VAL A 69 1.16 -3.00 6.33
CA VAL A 69 0.05 -3.84 5.90
C VAL A 69 -0.32 -4.85 6.97
N LYS A 70 -1.59 -5.25 7.00
CA LYS A 70 -2.11 -6.26 7.91
C LYS A 70 -2.82 -7.33 7.10
N PRO A 71 -2.17 -8.48 6.87
CA PRO A 71 -2.84 -9.66 6.33
C PRO A 71 -3.94 -10.15 7.28
N GLU A 72 -4.96 -10.77 6.71
CA GLU A 72 -6.04 -11.40 7.46
C GLU A 72 -5.52 -12.35 8.55
N GLY A 73 -6.03 -12.18 9.78
CA GLY A 73 -5.63 -12.99 10.94
C GLY A 73 -4.22 -12.72 11.48
N LYS A 74 -3.53 -11.66 11.03
CA LYS A 74 -2.16 -11.33 11.46
C LYS A 74 -2.06 -9.93 12.08
N LYS A 75 -0.92 -9.67 12.72
CA LYS A 75 -0.56 -8.33 13.20
C LYS A 75 -0.10 -7.44 12.03
N PRO A 76 -0.24 -6.11 12.13
CA PRO A 76 0.37 -5.18 11.19
C PRO A 76 1.89 -5.43 11.08
N MET A 77 2.43 -5.32 9.88
CA MET A 77 3.85 -5.50 9.59
C MET A 77 4.29 -4.53 8.49
N ASP A 78 5.60 -4.28 8.45
CA ASP A 78 6.21 -3.50 7.37
C ASP A 78 6.19 -4.24 6.03
N ARG A 79 6.59 -3.51 5.00
CA ARG A 79 6.59 -3.99 3.63
C ARG A 79 7.54 -5.17 3.42
N ASP A 80 8.72 -5.15 4.03
CA ASP A 80 9.76 -6.18 3.82
C ASP A 80 9.35 -7.50 4.46
N SER A 81 8.79 -7.44 5.67
CA SER A 81 8.18 -8.58 6.36
C SER A 81 7.06 -9.18 5.52
N PHE A 82 6.20 -8.34 4.93
CA PHE A 82 5.15 -8.82 4.03
C PHE A 82 5.73 -9.49 2.78
N LYS A 83 6.78 -8.93 2.17
CA LYS A 83 7.44 -9.51 0.99
C LYS A 83 7.95 -10.93 1.29
N ASN A 84 8.69 -11.08 2.39
CA ASN A 84 9.32 -12.34 2.76
C ASN A 84 8.30 -13.44 3.11
N GLY A 85 7.13 -13.06 3.62
CA GLY A 85 6.09 -14.01 4.04
C GLY A 85 5.04 -14.34 2.97
N TYR A 86 4.72 -13.41 2.06
CA TYR A 86 3.51 -13.48 1.22
C TYR A 86 3.76 -13.32 -0.28
N LEU A 87 4.95 -12.90 -0.71
CA LEU A 87 5.29 -12.63 -2.11
C LEU A 87 6.42 -13.54 -2.61
N LYS A 88 6.47 -14.78 -2.09
CA LYS A 88 7.36 -15.83 -2.60
C LYS A 88 6.87 -16.37 -3.93
#